data_AF-A0A959PX46-F1
#
_entry.id   AF-A0A959PX46-F1
#
_cell.length_a   1.000
_cell.length_b   1.000
_cell.length_c   1.000
_cell.angle_alpha   90.00
_cell.angle_beta   90.00
_cell.angle_gamma   90.00
#
_symmetry.space_group_name_H-M   'P 1'
#
loop_
_entity.id
_entity.type
_entity.pdbx_description
1 polymer ?
#
loop_
_entity_poly.entity_id
_entity_poly.type
_entity_poly.pdbx_seq_one_letter_code
_entity_poly.pdbx_strand_id
1 'polypeptide(L)'
;MKNLIITLLFFPILLAAQETGHRDYPNLGISFDIPEGWIGQENATGYVMGSQTEAGIVVMMPHQARDINQLKLEAQQGVADNQGTNLALSGEIKDFTKQGLQGLYQGTVNFQPARAYAVGLINPYGTGVTIIAMTTADQFTETYKDLARKVASSVKFSKIEVKESDSEWGEMLKNARLTYMNSYDSGGGSYDGYLTGGGYSDKEQIDLCVQGYFKYQSSSTMSFDSGGGFGSSHDSGQGAGTWKVIVNAQGQDVLQLKFYNGEVYEYALSLEDKKTYLNGKRFFRTYGTITDDGPDCF
;
A
#
# COMPACT_ATOMS: atom_id res chain seq x y z
N MET A 1 -58.72 -2.69 -13.19
CA MET A 1 -57.81 -1.80 -12.43
C MET A 1 -56.81 -2.67 -11.67
N LYS A 2 -55.61 -2.85 -12.21
CA LYS A 2 -54.46 -3.43 -11.50
C LYS A 2 -53.28 -2.49 -11.77
N ASN A 3 -52.90 -1.74 -10.74
CA ASN A 3 -51.79 -0.81 -10.78
C ASN A 3 -50.48 -1.60 -10.81
N LEU A 4 -49.72 -1.48 -11.89
CA LEU A 4 -48.36 -1.98 -12.00
C LEU A 4 -47.43 -0.92 -11.38
N ILE A 5 -46.98 -1.16 -10.15
CA ILE A 5 -45.95 -0.34 -9.50
C ILE A 5 -44.61 -0.75 -10.12
N ILE A 6 -44.03 0.14 -10.92
CA ILE A 6 -42.65 0.03 -11.40
C ILE A 6 -41.76 0.53 -10.25
N THR A 7 -41.19 -0.40 -9.48
CA THR A 7 -40.17 -0.07 -8.47
C THR A 7 -38.85 0.19 -9.20
N LEU A 8 -38.52 1.47 -9.40
CA LEU A 8 -37.21 1.89 -9.89
C LEU A 8 -36.18 1.61 -8.80
N LEU A 9 -35.43 0.52 -8.95
CA LEU A 9 -34.30 0.17 -8.09
C LEU A 9 -33.15 1.14 -8.40
N PHE A 10 -33.07 2.25 -7.66
CA PHE A 10 -31.88 3.10 -7.61
C PHE A 10 -30.79 2.32 -6.87
N PHE A 11 -29.93 1.63 -7.61
CA PHE A 11 -28.64 1.21 -7.08
C PHE A 11 -27.78 2.48 -6.91
N PRO A 12 -27.35 2.83 -5.68
CA PRO A 12 -26.35 3.86 -5.52
C PRO A 12 -25.06 3.31 -6.13
N ILE A 13 -24.74 3.77 -7.34
CA ILE A 13 -23.39 3.64 -7.86
C ILE A 13 -22.51 4.42 -6.88
N LEU A 14 -21.66 3.71 -6.13
CA LEU A 14 -20.55 4.32 -5.43
C LEU A 14 -19.70 5.01 -6.49
N LEU A 15 -19.94 6.31 -6.68
CA LEU A 15 -19.03 7.18 -7.39
C LEU A 15 -17.72 7.15 -6.58
N ALA A 16 -16.78 6.30 -6.99
CA ALA A 16 -15.39 6.53 -6.63
C ALA A 16 -15.11 7.99 -6.97
N ALA A 17 -14.62 8.76 -5.99
CA ALA A 17 -14.40 10.18 -6.15
C ALA A 17 -13.44 10.36 -7.34
N GLN A 18 -13.97 10.84 -8.46
CA GLN A 18 -13.17 11.24 -9.60
C GLN A 18 -12.54 12.57 -9.24
N GLU A 19 -11.22 12.59 -9.18
CA GLU A 19 -10.55 13.74 -8.62
C GLU A 19 -9.75 14.49 -9.71
N THR A 20 -9.79 15.82 -9.71
CA THR A 20 -8.95 16.71 -10.57
C THR A 20 -8.07 17.67 -9.77
N GLY A 21 -6.99 18.21 -10.35
CA GLY A 21 -6.16 19.25 -9.72
C GLY A 21 -5.13 18.74 -8.70
N HIS A 22 -4.83 19.55 -7.68
CA HIS A 22 -3.77 19.29 -6.70
C HIS A 22 -4.12 18.22 -5.68
N ARG A 23 -3.21 17.28 -5.44
CA ARG A 23 -3.29 16.23 -4.42
C ARG A 23 -2.23 16.41 -3.37
N ASP A 24 -2.68 16.28 -2.12
CA ASP A 24 -1.81 16.38 -0.96
C ASP A 24 -2.03 15.15 -0.06
N TYR A 25 -0.95 14.40 0.14
CA TYR A 25 -0.87 13.25 1.02
C TYR A 25 0.10 13.58 2.16
N PRO A 26 -0.35 14.38 3.16
CA PRO A 26 0.53 14.86 4.23
C PRO A 26 1.11 13.72 5.06
N ASN A 27 0.38 12.62 5.22
CA ASN A 27 0.84 11.42 5.94
C ASN A 27 1.95 10.66 5.19
N LEU A 28 2.08 10.85 3.87
CA LEU A 28 3.16 10.30 3.06
C LEU A 28 4.26 11.35 2.77
N GLY A 29 3.99 12.62 3.10
CA GLY A 29 4.85 13.74 2.75
C GLY A 29 4.95 13.93 1.24
N ILE A 30 3.91 13.61 0.48
CA ILE A 30 3.89 13.67 -0.99
C ILE A 30 2.73 14.56 -1.43
N SER A 31 2.99 15.50 -2.34
CA SER A 31 1.94 16.20 -3.07
C SER A 31 2.28 16.28 -4.56
N PHE A 32 1.26 16.36 -5.42
CA PHE A 32 1.40 16.37 -6.88
C PHE A 32 0.15 16.95 -7.55
N ASP A 33 0.23 17.25 -8.84
CA ASP A 33 -0.88 17.75 -9.63
C ASP A 33 -1.33 16.73 -10.67
N ILE A 34 -2.66 16.57 -10.78
CA ILE A 34 -3.27 15.80 -11.88
C ILE A 34 -3.26 16.68 -13.14
N PRO A 35 -2.79 16.15 -14.28
CA PRO A 35 -2.77 16.90 -15.53
C PRO A 35 -4.16 17.39 -15.95
N GLU A 36 -4.24 18.58 -16.54
CA GLU A 36 -5.49 19.10 -17.11
C GLU A 36 -6.09 18.12 -18.13
N GLY A 37 -7.40 17.90 -18.04
CA GLY A 37 -8.12 16.92 -18.89
C GLY A 37 -7.98 15.46 -18.44
N TRP A 38 -7.27 15.20 -17.33
CA TRP A 38 -7.15 13.89 -16.70
C TRP A 38 -7.93 13.84 -15.40
N ILE A 39 -8.40 12.64 -15.07
CA ILE A 39 -9.15 12.33 -13.87
C ILE A 39 -8.37 11.26 -13.11
N GLY A 40 -8.12 11.53 -11.84
CA GLY A 40 -7.39 10.61 -10.96
C GLY A 40 -8.30 9.79 -10.07
N GLN A 41 -7.79 8.63 -9.67
CA GLN A 41 -8.37 7.74 -8.69
C GLN A 41 -7.25 7.00 -7.95
N GLU A 42 -7.35 6.94 -6.63
CA GLU A 42 -6.49 6.12 -5.80
C GLU A 42 -6.96 4.65 -5.76
N ASN A 43 -6.00 3.72 -5.70
CA ASN A 43 -6.25 2.31 -5.50
C ASN A 43 -5.20 1.70 -4.56
N ALA A 44 -5.25 0.37 -4.36
CA ALA A 44 -4.35 -0.32 -3.44
C ALA A 44 -2.87 -0.27 -3.83
N THR A 45 -2.53 0.01 -5.09
CA THR A 45 -1.14 -0.01 -5.59
C THR A 45 -0.56 1.37 -5.86
N GLY A 46 -1.39 2.42 -5.78
CA GLY A 46 -0.98 3.81 -5.96
C GLY A 46 -2.10 4.67 -6.52
N TYR A 47 -1.73 5.59 -7.39
CA TYR A 47 -2.65 6.57 -7.98
C TYR A 47 -2.71 6.38 -9.49
N VAL A 48 -3.92 6.25 -10.04
CA VAL A 48 -4.15 6.07 -11.47
C VAL A 48 -4.86 7.29 -12.02
N MET A 49 -4.39 7.81 -13.15
CA MET A 49 -5.01 8.89 -13.89
C MET A 49 -5.40 8.39 -15.27
N GLY A 50 -6.62 8.68 -15.69
CA GLY A 50 -7.15 8.39 -17.02
C GLY A 50 -7.69 9.66 -17.70
N SER A 51 -7.83 9.60 -19.02
CA SER A 51 -8.51 10.63 -19.82
C SER A 51 -9.67 10.03 -20.59
N GLN A 52 -10.67 10.85 -20.90
CA GLN A 52 -11.76 10.46 -21.81
C GLN A 52 -11.40 10.72 -23.29
N THR A 53 -10.36 11.51 -23.55
CA THR A 53 -9.97 11.95 -24.91
C THR A 53 -8.64 11.37 -25.35
N GLU A 54 -7.74 11.09 -24.41
CA GLU A 54 -6.47 10.42 -24.66
C GLU A 54 -6.57 8.95 -24.23
N ALA A 55 -6.08 8.03 -25.06
CA ALA A 55 -6.01 6.62 -24.69
C ALA A 55 -4.91 6.38 -23.66
N GLY A 56 -4.96 5.25 -22.96
CA GLY A 56 -3.95 4.89 -21.97
C GLY A 56 -4.14 5.56 -20.62
N ILE A 57 -3.12 5.42 -19.76
CA ILE A 57 -3.18 5.79 -18.35
C ILE A 57 -1.84 6.37 -17.87
N VAL A 58 -1.89 7.14 -16.80
CA VAL A 58 -0.71 7.46 -15.98
C VAL A 58 -0.87 6.79 -14.63
N VAL A 59 0.14 6.08 -14.18
CA VAL A 59 0.18 5.47 -12.84
C VAL A 59 1.31 6.11 -12.06
N MET A 60 1.03 6.51 -10.82
CA MET A 60 2.03 6.87 -9.83
C MET A 60 2.03 5.80 -8.75
N MET A 61 3.17 5.19 -8.49
CA MET A 61 3.32 4.15 -7.48
C MET A 61 4.55 4.41 -6.61
N PRO A 62 4.52 4.02 -5.32
CA PRO A 62 5.68 4.14 -4.46
C PRO A 62 6.81 3.19 -4.88
N HIS A 63 8.06 3.55 -4.59
CA HIS A 63 9.22 2.67 -4.68
C HIS A 63 10.15 2.83 -3.47
N GLN A 64 11.03 1.85 -3.26
CA GLN A 64 11.92 1.81 -2.09
C GLN A 64 13.37 2.19 -2.38
N ALA A 65 13.75 2.45 -3.64
CA ALA A 65 15.07 2.99 -3.96
C ALA A 65 15.39 4.23 -3.11
N ARG A 66 16.55 4.20 -2.44
CA ARG A 66 17.03 5.26 -1.54
C ARG A 66 18.02 6.22 -2.20
N ASP A 67 18.56 5.81 -3.34
CA ASP A 67 19.52 6.58 -4.12
C ASP A 67 19.38 6.30 -5.62
N ILE A 68 20.05 7.13 -6.41
CA ILE A 68 20.02 7.05 -7.87
C ILE A 68 20.56 5.72 -8.41
N ASN A 69 21.52 5.08 -7.74
CA ASN A 69 22.07 3.81 -8.21
C ASN A 69 21.05 2.69 -8.03
N GLN A 70 20.38 2.63 -6.88
CA GLN A 70 19.28 1.68 -6.64
C GLN A 70 18.15 1.90 -7.65
N LEU A 71 17.73 3.15 -7.83
CA LEU A 71 16.68 3.48 -8.80
C LEU A 71 17.07 3.09 -10.23
N LYS A 72 18.35 3.25 -10.60
CA LYS A 72 18.86 2.83 -11.90
C LYS A 72 18.82 1.31 -12.08
N LEU A 73 19.15 0.55 -11.03
CA LEU A 73 19.09 -0.92 -11.06
C LEU A 73 17.63 -1.39 -11.21
N GLU A 74 16.71 -0.83 -10.44
CA GLU A 74 15.25 -1.10 -10.57
C GLU A 74 14.77 -0.76 -11.99
N ALA A 75 15.15 0.41 -12.51
CA ALA A 75 14.80 0.84 -13.86
C ALA A 75 15.33 -0.11 -14.96
N GLN A 76 16.49 -0.74 -14.75
CA GLN A 76 17.08 -1.70 -15.69
C GLN A 76 16.41 -3.08 -15.66
N GLN A 77 15.84 -3.47 -14.51
CA GLN A 77 15.11 -4.74 -14.38
C GLN A 77 13.79 -4.72 -15.18
N GLY A 78 13.15 -3.55 -15.28
CA GLY A 78 11.84 -3.42 -15.92
C GLY A 78 10.71 -3.85 -14.99
N VAL A 79 9.54 -4.11 -15.56
CA VAL A 79 8.33 -4.53 -14.82
C VAL A 79 7.81 -5.82 -15.42
N ALA A 80 7.59 -6.85 -14.60
CA ALA A 80 6.97 -8.09 -15.04
C ALA A 80 6.01 -8.62 -13.96
N ASP A 81 4.86 -9.15 -14.38
CA ASP A 81 3.91 -9.84 -13.52
C ASP A 81 3.35 -11.11 -14.18
N ASN A 82 2.59 -11.88 -13.41
CA ASN A 82 1.89 -13.08 -13.90
C ASN A 82 0.54 -12.77 -14.57
N GLN A 83 0.19 -11.49 -14.75
CA GLN A 83 -1.07 -11.01 -15.34
C GLN A 83 -0.88 -10.48 -16.77
N GLY A 84 0.30 -10.68 -17.35
CA GLY A 84 0.59 -10.33 -18.74
C GLY A 84 1.25 -8.96 -18.92
N THR A 85 1.73 -8.35 -17.84
CA THR A 85 2.63 -7.20 -17.90
C THR A 85 4.06 -7.68 -18.04
N ASN A 86 4.76 -7.21 -19.07
CA ASN A 86 6.19 -7.37 -19.24
C ASN A 86 6.71 -6.15 -20.00
N LEU A 87 7.30 -5.19 -19.28
CA LEU A 87 7.87 -3.96 -19.82
C LEU A 87 9.38 -3.96 -19.58
N ALA A 88 10.14 -3.96 -20.67
CA ALA A 88 11.59 -3.85 -20.64
C ALA A 88 12.05 -2.47 -21.12
N LEU A 89 13.19 -2.01 -20.61
CA LEU A 89 13.80 -0.76 -21.03
C LEU A 89 14.09 -0.78 -22.54
N SER A 90 13.60 0.24 -23.25
CA SER A 90 13.76 0.46 -24.69
C SER A 90 14.49 1.78 -24.93
N GLY A 91 15.78 1.78 -24.61
CA GLY A 91 16.67 2.93 -24.79
C GLY A 91 17.54 3.20 -23.59
N GLU A 92 18.09 4.41 -23.52
CA GLU A 92 18.93 4.86 -22.41
C GLU A 92 18.09 5.40 -21.26
N ILE A 93 18.51 5.08 -20.04
CA ILE A 93 18.08 5.80 -18.84
C ILE A 93 18.80 7.15 -18.82
N LYS A 94 18.05 8.23 -18.65
CA LYS A 94 18.56 9.59 -18.56
C LYS A 94 18.23 10.20 -17.22
N ASP A 95 19.04 11.16 -16.80
CA ASP A 95 18.69 11.98 -15.64
C ASP A 95 17.44 12.81 -15.95
N PHE A 96 16.56 12.92 -14.98
CA PHE A 96 15.42 13.85 -14.98
C PHE A 96 15.70 15.03 -14.05
N THR A 97 16.19 14.73 -12.84
CA THR A 97 16.75 15.68 -11.88
C THR A 97 18.00 15.06 -11.23
N LYS A 98 18.64 15.75 -10.28
CA LYS A 98 19.72 15.15 -9.47
C LYS A 98 19.27 13.93 -8.65
N GLN A 99 17.96 13.81 -8.41
CA GLN A 99 17.34 12.77 -7.59
C GLN A 99 16.24 12.03 -8.37
N GLY A 100 16.29 12.06 -9.71
CA GLY A 100 15.32 11.33 -10.52
C GLY A 100 15.87 10.88 -11.86
N LEU A 101 15.36 9.75 -12.33
CA LEU A 101 15.70 9.12 -13.61
C LEU A 101 14.47 9.01 -14.50
N GLN A 102 14.67 8.98 -15.81
CA GLN A 102 13.62 8.76 -16.79
C GLN A 102 14.04 7.75 -17.87
N GLY A 103 13.08 6.98 -18.36
CA GLY A 103 13.34 5.91 -19.32
C GLY A 103 12.11 5.57 -20.17
N LEU A 104 12.38 5.10 -21.39
CA LEU A 104 11.36 4.56 -22.29
C LEU A 104 11.33 3.03 -22.13
N TYR A 105 10.14 2.46 -22.11
CA TYR A 105 9.89 1.04 -21.94
C TYR A 105 8.97 0.51 -23.05
N GLN A 106 9.14 -0.76 -23.39
CA GLN A 106 8.29 -1.45 -24.36
C GLN A 106 8.04 -2.89 -23.94
N GLY A 107 6.91 -3.45 -24.38
CA GLY A 107 6.59 -4.85 -24.19
C GLY A 107 5.10 -5.08 -24.18
N THR A 108 4.56 -5.71 -23.14
CA THR A 108 3.13 -6.01 -23.01
C THR A 108 2.55 -5.50 -21.70
N VAL A 109 1.26 -5.14 -21.72
CA VAL A 109 0.40 -4.91 -20.55
C VAL A 109 -0.90 -5.66 -20.81
N ASN A 110 -1.35 -6.50 -19.89
CA ASN A 110 -2.50 -7.41 -20.09
C ASN A 110 -2.40 -8.20 -21.41
N PHE A 111 -1.19 -8.70 -21.73
CA PHE A 111 -0.87 -9.41 -22.98
C PHE A 111 -1.03 -8.59 -24.27
N GLN A 112 -1.31 -7.28 -24.19
CA GLN A 112 -1.39 -6.39 -25.35
C GLN A 112 -0.10 -5.59 -25.52
N PRO A 113 0.39 -5.38 -26.76
CA PRO A 113 1.57 -4.57 -27.01
C PRO A 113 1.42 -3.14 -26.47
N ALA A 114 2.37 -2.73 -25.63
CA ALA A 114 2.35 -1.46 -24.94
C ALA A 114 3.71 -0.76 -24.99
N ARG A 115 3.66 0.57 -24.90
CA ARG A 115 4.83 1.41 -24.66
C ARG A 115 4.56 2.32 -23.48
N ALA A 116 5.60 2.56 -22.69
CA ALA A 116 5.51 3.33 -21.47
C ALA A 116 6.70 4.27 -21.33
N TYR A 117 6.48 5.44 -20.75
CA TYR A 117 7.53 6.34 -20.29
C TYR A 117 7.47 6.43 -18.78
N ALA A 118 8.58 6.13 -18.11
CA ALA A 118 8.66 6.17 -16.67
C ALA A 118 9.59 7.29 -16.20
N VAL A 119 9.23 7.93 -15.09
CA VAL A 119 10.07 8.86 -14.33
C VAL A 119 10.05 8.42 -12.86
N GLY A 120 11.21 8.05 -12.33
CA GLY A 120 11.38 7.70 -10.92
C GLY A 120 12.00 8.86 -10.14
N LEU A 121 11.53 9.11 -8.92
CA LEU A 121 11.95 10.22 -8.07
C LEU A 121 12.30 9.72 -6.65
N ILE A 122 13.54 9.96 -6.23
CA ILE A 122 13.99 9.71 -4.86
C ILE A 122 13.38 10.75 -3.92
N ASN A 123 12.70 10.28 -2.88
CA ASN A 123 12.28 11.11 -1.76
C ASN A 123 13.37 11.12 -0.68
N PRO A 124 13.97 12.28 -0.33
CA PRO A 124 15.00 12.35 0.70
C PRO A 124 14.48 12.04 2.12
N TYR A 125 13.17 11.97 2.31
CA TYR A 125 12.53 11.76 3.61
C TYR A 125 11.93 10.35 3.79
N GLY A 126 11.93 9.51 2.76
CA GLY A 126 11.29 8.19 2.82
C GLY A 126 11.06 7.58 1.45
N THR A 127 9.84 7.06 1.25
CA THR A 127 9.42 6.36 0.02
C THR A 127 9.39 7.31 -1.18
N GLY A 128 10.07 6.91 -2.27
CA GLY A 128 10.07 7.61 -3.54
C GLY A 128 8.86 7.25 -4.40
N VAL A 129 8.73 7.87 -5.57
CA VAL A 129 7.61 7.59 -6.49
C VAL A 129 8.08 7.34 -7.91
N THR A 130 7.47 6.37 -8.57
CA THR A 130 7.60 6.10 -9.99
C THR A 130 6.32 6.50 -10.69
N ILE A 131 6.44 7.37 -11.71
CA ILE A 131 5.36 7.82 -12.57
C ILE A 131 5.51 7.13 -13.92
N ILE A 132 4.49 6.43 -14.39
CA ILE A 132 4.49 5.69 -15.65
C ILE A 132 3.31 6.16 -16.50
N ALA A 133 3.58 6.82 -17.63
CA ALA A 133 2.57 7.08 -18.65
C ALA A 133 2.65 6.01 -19.73
N MET A 134 1.55 5.30 -19.98
CA MET A 134 1.53 4.15 -20.89
C MET A 134 0.27 4.10 -21.74
N THR A 135 0.41 3.54 -22.94
CA THR A 135 -0.68 3.27 -23.87
C THR A 135 -0.30 2.11 -24.80
N THR A 136 -1.17 1.79 -25.76
CA THR A 136 -0.86 0.77 -26.78
C THR A 136 0.32 1.22 -27.64
N ALA A 137 1.08 0.24 -28.16
CA ALA A 137 2.34 0.53 -28.85
C ALA A 137 2.18 1.46 -30.08
N ASP A 138 1.04 1.39 -30.77
CA ASP A 138 0.68 2.17 -31.95
C ASP A 138 0.20 3.59 -31.64
N GLN A 139 -0.33 3.81 -30.43
CA GLN A 139 -0.85 5.12 -29.99
C GLN A 139 0.18 5.93 -29.21
N PHE A 140 1.34 5.34 -28.89
CA PHE A 140 2.36 6.00 -28.09
C PHE A 140 3.10 7.10 -28.87
N THR A 141 2.98 8.33 -28.38
CA THR A 141 3.61 9.54 -28.92
C THR A 141 4.46 10.27 -27.85
N GLU A 142 5.10 11.39 -28.22
CA GLU A 142 5.81 12.25 -27.25
C GLU A 142 4.90 12.79 -26.14
N THR A 143 3.59 12.90 -26.38
CA THR A 143 2.59 13.36 -25.39
C THR A 143 2.67 12.55 -24.10
N TYR A 144 2.89 11.24 -24.16
CA TYR A 144 3.00 10.40 -22.96
C TYR A 144 4.30 10.65 -22.19
N LYS A 145 5.38 11.00 -22.89
CA LYS A 145 6.63 11.39 -22.23
C LYS A 145 6.46 12.72 -21.50
N ASP A 146 5.83 13.69 -22.16
CA ASP A 146 5.49 14.99 -21.55
C ASP A 146 4.55 14.84 -20.37
N LEU A 147 3.58 13.92 -20.46
CA LEU A 147 2.62 13.66 -19.40
C LEU A 147 3.28 13.12 -18.14
N ALA A 148 4.12 12.09 -18.24
CA ALA A 148 4.87 11.56 -17.11
C ALA A 148 5.81 12.62 -16.50
N ARG A 149 6.51 13.40 -17.35
CA ARG A 149 7.35 14.51 -16.87
C ARG A 149 6.55 15.59 -16.17
N LYS A 150 5.37 15.96 -16.68
CA LYS A 150 4.51 16.99 -16.09
C LYS A 150 4.06 16.60 -14.69
N VAL A 151 3.61 15.35 -14.52
CA VAL A 151 3.27 14.83 -13.18
C VAL A 151 4.51 14.81 -12.30
N ALA A 152 5.62 14.24 -12.77
CA ALA A 152 6.86 14.16 -11.99
C ALA A 152 7.39 15.54 -11.56
N SER A 153 7.31 16.56 -12.41
CA SER A 153 7.70 17.93 -12.09
C SER A 153 6.79 18.60 -11.05
N SER A 154 5.55 18.14 -10.89
CA SER A 154 4.63 18.64 -9.88
C SER A 154 4.84 18.00 -8.50
N VAL A 155 5.55 16.88 -8.44
CA VAL A 155 5.79 16.15 -7.19
C VAL A 155 6.61 17.00 -6.23
N LYS A 156 6.11 17.17 -5.02
CA LYS A 156 6.83 17.77 -3.90
C LYS A 156 6.90 16.78 -2.76
N PHE A 157 8.11 16.60 -2.25
CA PHE A 157 8.35 15.85 -1.03
C PHE A 157 8.47 16.79 0.16
N SER A 158 7.81 16.42 1.25
CA SER A 158 7.89 17.10 2.54
C SER A 158 8.27 16.10 3.61
N LYS A 159 8.98 16.58 4.63
CA LYS A 159 9.25 15.79 5.82
C LYS A 159 7.95 15.68 6.60
N ILE A 160 7.50 14.45 6.86
CA ILE A 160 6.33 14.21 7.70
C ILE A 160 6.69 14.62 9.14
N GLU A 161 5.99 15.61 9.67
CA GLU A 161 6.07 15.98 11.09
C GLU A 161 5.24 15.00 11.90
N VAL A 162 5.87 13.92 12.33
CA VAL A 162 5.20 12.94 13.18
C VAL A 162 5.18 13.47 14.61
N LYS A 163 4.02 13.92 15.09
CA LYS A 163 3.83 14.22 16.50
C LYS A 163 3.60 12.91 17.26
N GLU A 164 4.44 12.64 18.25
CA GLU A 164 4.17 11.55 19.19
C GLU A 164 2.82 11.80 19.88
N SER A 165 2.03 10.74 20.00
CA SER A 165 0.77 10.83 20.71
C SER A 165 1.03 10.88 22.22
N ASP A 166 0.45 11.87 22.89
CA ASP A 166 0.39 11.95 24.36
C ASP A 166 -0.78 11.10 24.93
N SER A 167 -1.45 10.29 24.10
CA SER A 167 -2.57 9.45 24.51
C SER A 167 -2.12 8.24 25.34
N GLU A 168 -3.08 7.66 26.06
CA GLU A 168 -2.85 6.43 26.84
C GLU A 168 -2.46 5.23 25.96
N TRP A 169 -2.70 5.29 24.63
CA TRP A 169 -2.40 4.19 23.71
C TRP A 169 -0.93 3.76 23.74
N GLY A 170 -0.01 4.73 23.87
CA GLY A 170 1.42 4.43 23.95
C GLY A 170 1.74 3.50 25.11
N GLU A 171 1.15 3.73 26.28
CA GLU A 171 1.30 2.84 27.44
C GLU A 171 0.48 1.56 27.30
N MET A 172 -0.75 1.65 26.78
CA MET A 172 -1.63 0.48 26.62
C MET A 172 -1.08 -0.56 25.64
N LEU A 173 -0.29 -0.16 24.65
CA LEU A 173 0.24 -1.05 23.62
C LEU A 173 1.66 -1.54 23.92
N LYS A 174 2.34 -1.01 24.95
CA LYS A 174 3.65 -1.51 25.36
C LYS A 174 3.56 -2.96 25.79
N ASN A 175 4.44 -3.78 25.23
CA ASN A 175 4.51 -5.20 25.53
C ASN A 175 3.14 -5.90 25.39
N ALA A 176 2.44 -5.58 24.30
CA ALA A 176 1.14 -6.15 23.98
C ALA A 176 1.23 -6.98 22.69
N ARG A 177 0.49 -8.09 22.65
CA ARG A 177 0.18 -8.81 21.41
C ARG A 177 -1.19 -8.36 20.91
N LEU A 178 -1.26 -7.96 19.65
CA LEU A 178 -2.50 -7.70 18.93
C LEU A 178 -2.78 -8.89 18.02
N THR A 179 -3.94 -9.52 18.17
CA THR A 179 -4.35 -10.63 17.32
C THR A 179 -5.70 -10.36 16.67
N TYR A 180 -5.72 -10.38 15.35
CA TYR A 180 -6.95 -10.41 14.57
C TYR A 180 -7.23 -11.85 14.14
N MET A 181 -8.48 -12.26 14.32
CA MET A 181 -8.97 -13.57 13.87
C MET A 181 -10.27 -13.34 13.11
N ASN A 182 -10.35 -13.89 11.90
CA ASN A 182 -11.60 -13.96 11.15
C ASN A 182 -11.90 -15.40 10.77
N SER A 183 -13.15 -15.82 10.93
CA SER A 183 -13.63 -17.15 10.56
C SER A 183 -14.83 -16.99 9.62
N TYR A 184 -14.73 -17.56 8.42
CA TYR A 184 -15.92 -17.89 7.63
C TYR A 184 -16.46 -19.23 8.13
N ASP A 185 -17.66 -19.20 8.72
CA ASP A 185 -18.37 -20.39 9.17
C ASP A 185 -18.88 -21.15 7.92
N SER A 186 -18.11 -22.12 7.43
CA SER A 186 -18.62 -23.09 6.47
C SER A 186 -19.24 -24.23 7.27
N GLY A 187 -20.58 -24.22 7.36
CA GLY A 187 -21.34 -25.30 7.96
C GLY A 187 -21.06 -26.63 7.24
N GLY A 188 -20.14 -27.42 7.77
CA GLY A 188 -19.83 -28.77 7.31
C GLY A 188 -20.61 -29.80 8.14
N GLY A 189 -21.50 -30.54 7.48
CA GLY A 189 -22.27 -31.61 8.11
C GLY A 189 -21.36 -32.73 8.66
N SER A 190 -21.71 -33.23 9.84
CA SER A 190 -21.02 -34.35 10.50
C SER A 190 -21.25 -35.67 9.76
N TYR A 191 -20.18 -36.40 9.46
CA TYR A 191 -20.24 -37.80 9.09
C TYR A 191 -19.33 -38.60 10.04
N ASP A 192 -19.90 -39.62 10.66
CA ASP A 192 -19.21 -40.61 11.50
C ASP A 192 -18.42 -40.04 12.71
N GLY A 193 -19.02 -39.10 13.44
CA GLY A 193 -18.49 -38.66 14.75
C GLY A 193 -17.21 -37.83 14.70
N TYR A 194 -16.67 -37.56 13.51
CA TYR A 194 -15.62 -36.57 13.31
C TYR A 194 -16.25 -35.22 12.93
N LEU A 195 -16.00 -34.21 13.75
CA LEU A 195 -16.23 -32.82 13.38
C LEU A 195 -15.13 -32.42 12.39
N THR A 196 -15.45 -32.29 11.11
CA THR A 196 -14.57 -31.65 10.10
C THR A 196 -14.84 -30.14 10.07
N GLY A 197 -14.93 -29.51 11.24
CA GLY A 197 -15.17 -28.07 11.39
C GLY A 197 -13.86 -27.28 11.25
N GLY A 198 -13.83 -26.36 10.29
CA GLY A 198 -12.62 -25.71 9.76
C GLY A 198 -11.83 -24.83 10.75
N GLY A 199 -10.51 -24.78 10.52
CA GLY A 199 -9.59 -23.86 11.17
C GLY A 199 -9.75 -22.42 10.68
N TYR A 200 -9.27 -21.47 11.49
CA TYR A 200 -9.27 -20.02 11.19
C TYR A 200 -8.66 -19.73 9.82
N SER A 201 -9.34 -18.93 8.98
CA SER A 201 -8.90 -18.63 7.61
C SER A 201 -7.91 -17.47 7.53
N ASP A 202 -8.00 -16.51 8.47
CA ASP A 202 -7.09 -15.37 8.56
C ASP A 202 -6.69 -15.13 10.02
N LYS A 203 -5.38 -15.21 10.30
CA LYS A 203 -4.79 -14.80 11.57
C LYS A 203 -3.68 -13.79 11.29
N GLU A 204 -3.84 -12.58 11.83
CA GLU A 204 -2.79 -11.56 11.87
C GLU A 204 -2.39 -11.34 13.33
N GLN A 205 -1.08 -11.31 13.58
CA GLN A 205 -0.50 -11.16 14.90
C GLN A 205 0.62 -10.13 14.86
N ILE A 206 0.55 -9.15 15.76
CA ILE A 206 1.50 -8.06 15.91
C ILE A 206 1.96 -8.03 17.36
N ASP A 207 3.23 -8.31 17.61
CA ASP A 207 3.82 -8.29 18.94
C ASP A 207 4.58 -6.98 19.11
N LEU A 208 4.07 -6.07 19.94
CA LEU A 208 4.59 -4.72 20.16
C LEU A 208 5.50 -4.72 21.38
N CYS A 209 6.82 -4.74 21.17
CA CYS A 209 7.79 -4.86 22.25
C CYS A 209 8.12 -3.53 22.89
N VAL A 210 8.37 -3.55 24.21
CA VAL A 210 8.63 -2.33 25.01
C VAL A 210 9.84 -1.53 24.53
N GLN A 211 10.80 -2.20 23.88
CA GLN A 211 12.00 -1.59 23.30
C GLN A 211 11.72 -0.86 21.97
N GLY A 212 10.45 -0.78 21.54
CA GLY A 212 10.03 -0.02 20.36
C GLY A 212 10.13 -0.79 19.03
N TYR A 213 10.45 -2.08 19.06
CA TYR A 213 10.41 -2.94 17.89
C TYR A 213 9.18 -3.85 17.91
N PHE A 214 8.78 -4.41 16.76
CA PHE A 214 7.65 -5.33 16.68
C PHE A 214 7.99 -6.61 15.92
N LYS A 215 7.27 -7.70 16.21
CA LYS A 215 7.21 -8.89 15.34
C LYS A 215 5.85 -8.95 14.66
N TYR A 216 5.82 -9.42 13.42
CA TYR A 216 4.61 -9.46 12.60
C TYR A 216 4.46 -10.84 11.95
N GLN A 217 3.29 -11.45 12.11
CA GLN A 217 2.94 -12.74 11.53
C GLN A 217 1.54 -12.64 10.92
N SER A 218 1.42 -12.98 9.64
CA SER A 218 0.12 -13.14 8.98
C SER A 218 0.10 -14.49 8.28
N SER A 219 -0.90 -15.31 8.59
CA SER A 219 -1.17 -16.54 7.85
C SER A 219 -2.48 -16.39 7.10
N SER A 220 -2.40 -15.97 5.84
CA SER A 220 -3.48 -16.08 4.87
C SER A 220 -3.21 -17.29 3.98
N THR A 221 -4.21 -18.16 3.76
CA THR A 221 -4.12 -19.29 2.80
C THR A 221 -4.11 -18.85 1.32
N MET A 222 -4.07 -17.54 1.09
CA MET A 222 -3.84 -16.91 -0.19
C MET A 222 -2.39 -16.42 -0.23
N SER A 223 -1.57 -17.20 -0.93
CA SER A 223 -0.21 -16.90 -1.33
C SER A 223 -0.19 -15.63 -2.18
N PHE A 224 0.08 -14.50 -1.55
CA PHE A 224 0.58 -13.31 -2.23
C PHE A 224 2.10 -13.38 -2.17
N ASP A 225 2.68 -13.88 -3.26
CA ASP A 225 4.08 -13.72 -3.60
C ASP A 225 4.31 -12.25 -4.01
N SER A 226 4.23 -11.35 -3.03
CA SER A 226 4.87 -10.04 -3.12
C SER A 226 6.28 -10.25 -2.60
N GLY A 227 7.22 -10.48 -3.53
CA GLY A 227 8.62 -10.74 -3.24
C GLY A 227 9.18 -9.79 -2.19
N GLY A 228 9.29 -10.29 -0.95
CA GLY A 228 9.71 -9.53 0.21
C GLY A 228 8.91 -9.87 1.46
N GLY A 229 8.96 -11.13 1.94
CA GLY A 229 8.19 -11.46 3.15
C GLY A 229 8.29 -12.86 3.73
N PHE A 230 9.19 -13.72 3.28
CA PHE A 230 9.64 -14.83 4.13
C PHE A 230 10.74 -14.31 5.03
N GLY A 231 10.36 -13.85 6.22
CA GLY A 231 11.30 -13.60 7.31
C GLY A 231 11.90 -14.92 7.79
N SER A 232 12.71 -15.57 6.96
CA SER A 232 13.68 -16.55 7.40
C SER A 232 14.71 -15.80 8.24
N SER A 233 14.46 -15.82 9.55
CA SER A 233 15.42 -15.77 10.65
C SER A 233 16.84 -15.38 10.24
N HIS A 234 17.10 -14.08 10.13
CA HIS A 234 18.44 -13.54 10.30
C HIS A 234 18.46 -12.79 11.63
N ASP A 235 18.78 -13.55 12.67
CA ASP A 235 19.68 -13.17 13.76
C ASP A 235 19.89 -11.66 13.98
N SER A 236 18.84 -10.99 14.48
CA SER A 236 18.97 -9.80 15.31
C SER A 236 17.70 -9.73 16.14
N GLY A 237 17.82 -9.63 17.46
CA GLY A 237 16.70 -9.62 18.41
C GLY A 237 15.78 -8.40 18.32
N GLN A 238 15.57 -7.82 17.14
CA GLN A 238 14.84 -6.57 16.89
C GLN A 238 13.62 -6.73 15.97
N GLY A 239 13.20 -7.96 15.64
CA GLY A 239 11.93 -8.21 14.93
C GLY A 239 11.85 -7.65 13.49
N ALA A 240 10.64 -7.27 13.06
CA ALA A 240 10.31 -6.84 11.69
C ALA A 240 10.50 -5.33 11.43
N GLY A 241 10.60 -4.53 12.49
CA GLY A 241 10.70 -3.08 12.39
C GLY A 241 10.44 -2.37 13.73
N THR A 242 10.22 -1.06 13.67
CA THR A 242 9.89 -0.22 14.83
C THR A 242 8.42 0.17 14.85
N TRP A 243 7.82 0.32 16.04
CA TRP A 243 6.46 0.79 16.20
C TRP A 243 6.39 2.03 17.08
N LYS A 244 5.35 2.85 16.89
CA LYS A 244 4.99 3.97 17.76
C LYS A 244 3.52 4.35 17.60
N VAL A 245 3.00 5.09 18.59
CA VAL A 245 1.69 5.75 18.48
C VAL A 245 1.91 7.22 18.12
N ILE A 246 1.22 7.68 17.08
CA ILE A 246 1.38 9.02 16.53
C ILE A 246 0.02 9.67 16.37
N VAL A 247 0.00 10.99 16.23
CA VAL A 247 -1.20 11.72 15.82
C VAL A 247 -1.09 11.99 14.31
N ASN A 248 -2.06 11.51 13.53
CA ASN A 248 -2.11 11.78 12.09
C ASN A 248 -2.55 13.22 11.78
N ALA A 249 -2.54 13.61 10.50
CA ALA A 249 -2.96 14.95 10.07
C ALA A 249 -4.41 15.30 10.46
N GLN A 250 -5.27 14.30 10.69
CA GLN A 250 -6.66 14.46 11.12
C GLN A 250 -6.82 14.56 12.66
N GLY A 251 -5.72 14.54 13.42
CA GLY A 251 -5.75 14.61 14.88
C GLY A 251 -6.12 13.29 15.56
N GLN A 252 -6.08 12.16 14.85
CA GLN A 252 -6.41 10.84 15.39
C GLN A 252 -5.16 10.06 15.78
N ASP A 253 -5.28 9.27 16.85
CA ASP A 253 -4.23 8.34 17.26
C ASP A 253 -4.09 7.17 16.28
N VAL A 254 -2.86 6.93 15.85
CA VAL A 254 -2.52 5.90 14.87
C VAL A 254 -1.36 5.06 15.40
N LEU A 255 -1.50 3.73 15.32
CA LEU A 255 -0.38 2.82 15.45
C LEU A 255 0.38 2.79 14.12
N GLN A 256 1.60 3.32 14.12
CA GLN A 256 2.49 3.27 12.98
C GLN A 256 3.49 2.13 13.18
N LEU A 257 3.53 1.19 12.23
CA LEU A 257 4.55 0.17 12.09
C LEU A 257 5.48 0.55 10.94
N LYS A 258 6.75 0.76 11.25
CA LYS A 258 7.79 1.04 10.26
C LYS A 258 8.70 -0.18 10.14
N PHE A 259 8.51 -0.94 9.07
CA PHE A 259 9.32 -2.10 8.77
C PHE A 259 10.73 -1.69 8.35
N TYR A 260 11.73 -2.55 8.61
CA TYR A 260 13.11 -2.26 8.21
C TYR A 260 13.32 -2.22 6.69
N ASN A 261 12.43 -2.87 5.93
CA ASN A 261 12.38 -2.80 4.47
C ASN A 261 11.90 -1.42 3.95
N GLY A 262 11.42 -0.53 4.82
CA GLY A 262 10.92 0.80 4.47
C GLY A 262 9.40 0.91 4.37
N GLU A 263 8.67 -0.20 4.41
CA GLU A 263 7.21 -0.18 4.44
C GLU A 263 6.70 0.46 5.73
N VAL A 264 5.63 1.24 5.61
CA VAL A 264 4.96 1.89 6.74
C VAL A 264 3.50 1.50 6.70
N TYR A 265 3.02 0.90 7.79
CA TYR A 265 1.63 0.54 7.99
C TYR A 265 1.06 1.42 9.09
N GLU A 266 -0.12 1.98 8.84
CA GLU A 266 -0.80 2.87 9.77
C GLU A 266 -2.21 2.36 10.07
N TYR A 267 -2.49 2.20 11.37
CA TYR A 267 -3.79 1.76 11.86
C TYR A 267 -4.41 2.83 12.75
N ALA A 268 -5.54 3.40 12.34
CA ALA A 268 -6.36 4.24 13.20
C ALA A 268 -6.80 3.44 14.42
N LEU A 269 -6.51 3.97 15.60
CA LEU A 269 -6.78 3.31 16.88
C LEU A 269 -8.13 3.77 17.42
N SER A 270 -8.96 2.83 17.86
CA SER A 270 -10.16 3.13 18.63
C SER A 270 -10.43 2.11 19.74
N LEU A 271 -11.11 2.58 20.78
CA LEU A 271 -11.56 1.80 21.93
C LEU A 271 -13.08 1.85 21.98
N GLU A 272 -13.73 0.70 21.86
CA GLU A 272 -15.18 0.56 22.03
C GLU A 272 -15.42 -0.56 23.05
N ASP A 273 -16.16 -0.29 24.13
CA ASP A 273 -16.43 -1.24 25.21
C ASP A 273 -15.17 -1.98 25.73
N LYS A 274 -14.05 -1.25 25.88
CA LYS A 274 -12.73 -1.75 26.28
C LYS A 274 -12.07 -2.73 25.29
N LYS A 275 -12.62 -2.88 24.08
CA LYS A 275 -12.01 -3.67 23.00
C LYS A 275 -11.19 -2.74 22.11
N THR A 276 -10.03 -3.24 21.68
CA THR A 276 -9.12 -2.52 20.80
C THR A 276 -9.52 -2.73 19.35
N TYR A 277 -9.54 -1.65 18.56
CA TYR A 277 -9.80 -1.69 17.14
C TYR A 277 -8.69 -0.98 16.36
N LEU A 278 -8.28 -1.60 15.26
CA LEU A 278 -7.35 -1.06 14.28
C LEU A 278 -8.12 -0.92 12.96
N ASN A 279 -8.24 0.30 12.44
CA ASN A 279 -9.05 0.61 11.24
C ASN A 279 -10.47 0.02 11.30
N GLY A 280 -11.10 0.07 12.49
CA GLY A 280 -12.46 -0.46 12.73
C GLY A 280 -12.55 -1.99 12.84
N LYS A 281 -11.44 -2.73 12.71
CA LYS A 281 -11.38 -4.19 12.94
C LYS A 281 -10.99 -4.47 14.38
N ARG A 282 -11.70 -5.38 15.04
CA ARG A 282 -11.41 -5.76 16.42
C ARG A 282 -10.15 -6.61 16.51
N PHE A 283 -9.17 -6.15 17.30
CA PHE A 283 -8.00 -6.93 17.67
C PHE A 283 -8.10 -7.33 19.15
N PHE A 284 -7.80 -8.59 19.44
CA PHE A 284 -7.58 -9.04 20.81
C PHE A 284 -6.22 -8.51 21.26
N ARG A 285 -6.23 -7.74 22.35
CA ARG A 285 -5.01 -7.22 22.98
C ARG A 285 -4.70 -8.07 24.21
N THR A 286 -3.62 -8.84 24.16
CA THR A 286 -3.15 -9.69 25.27
C THR A 286 -1.81 -9.20 25.81
N TYR A 287 -1.59 -9.47 27.08
CA TYR A 287 -0.36 -9.18 27.82
C TYR A 287 0.09 -10.46 28.51
N GLY A 288 1.40 -10.67 28.68
CA GLY A 288 1.93 -11.87 29.34
C GLY A 288 3.35 -12.21 28.91
N THR A 289 3.86 -13.34 29.38
CA THR A 289 5.09 -13.97 28.86
C THR A 289 4.79 -14.79 27.61
N ILE A 290 5.83 -15.22 26.88
CA ILE A 290 5.71 -16.05 25.65
C ILE A 290 4.83 -17.30 25.86
N THR A 291 4.76 -17.82 27.09
CA THR A 291 3.98 -19.01 27.46
C THR A 291 2.49 -18.76 27.66
N ASP A 292 2.07 -17.49 27.78
CA ASP A 292 0.74 -17.10 28.27
C ASP A 292 -0.02 -16.25 27.22
N ASP A 293 0.14 -16.57 25.93
CA ASP A 293 -0.40 -15.79 24.80
C ASP A 293 0.08 -14.31 24.75
N GLY A 294 1.18 -14.00 25.44
CA GLY A 294 1.85 -12.70 25.44
C GLY A 294 2.76 -12.47 24.23
N PRO A 295 3.24 -11.24 24.01
CA PRO A 295 4.08 -10.91 22.87
C PRO A 295 5.44 -11.62 22.93
N ASP A 296 5.97 -11.98 21.77
CA ASP A 296 7.28 -12.59 21.62
C ASP A 296 8.38 -11.51 21.50
N CYS A 297 8.86 -11.04 22.66
CA CYS A 297 9.82 -9.93 22.76
C CYS A 297 11.20 -10.30 23.32
N PHE A 298 11.50 -11.60 23.49
CA PHE A 298 12.73 -12.09 24.11
C PHE A 298 13.25 -13.35 23.43
#